data_AF-A0A9D5ETY9-F1
#
_entry.id   AF-A0A9D5ETY9-F1
#
_cell.length_a   1.000
_cell.length_b   1.000
_cell.length_c   1.000
_cell.angle_alpha   90.00
_cell.angle_beta   90.00
_cell.angle_gamma   90.00
#
_symmetry.space_group_name_H-M   'P 1'
#
loop_
_entity.id
_entity.type
_entity.pdbx_description
1 polymer ?
#
loop_
_entity_poly.entity_id
_entity_poly.type
_entity_poly.pdbx_seq_one_letter_code
_entity_poly.pdbx_strand_id
1 'polypeptide(L)'
;MERTMIALWGISNLGKTTTIRRVYDTLRREGRVIDPGRPSRKEVKAAVLEIDGVKVGFASPGDIAEILEENLEPLIAAGCVVIVCATHTKGGTVDMVRQLASQANPAYKLVWIEKACRQTDHDNGNQKKADEIIAEVRKAVANAQLVEA
;
A
#
# COMPACT_ATOMS: atom_id res chain seq x y z
N MET A 1 -9.55 9.98 -13.63
CA MET A 1 -9.50 9.23 -12.36
C MET A 1 -8.21 9.56 -11.62
N GLU A 2 -8.29 10.09 -10.40
CA GLU A 2 -7.11 10.34 -9.53
C GLU A 2 -6.54 8.99 -9.07
N ARG A 3 -5.23 8.78 -9.20
CA ARG A 3 -4.53 7.59 -8.67
C ARG A 3 -3.75 7.94 -7.42
N THR A 4 -3.75 7.05 -6.42
CA THR A 4 -3.13 7.32 -5.11
C THR A 4 -2.16 6.20 -4.70
N MET A 5 -0.95 6.56 -4.30
CA MET A 5 0.02 5.65 -3.68
C MET A 5 0.18 6.03 -2.20
N ILE A 6 -0.21 5.14 -1.31
CA ILE A 6 -0.11 5.28 0.15
C ILE A 6 1.14 4.54 0.62
N ALA A 7 2.13 5.29 1.08
CA ALA A 7 3.41 4.78 1.55
C ALA A 7 3.48 4.82 3.09
N LEU A 8 3.45 3.64 3.72
CA LEU A 8 3.71 3.48 5.15
C LEU A 8 5.22 3.52 5.41
N TRP A 9 5.70 4.63 5.96
CA TRP A 9 7.12 4.86 6.17
C TRP A 9 7.51 4.79 7.65
N GLY A 10 8.75 4.38 7.93
CA GLY A 10 9.27 4.29 9.29
C GLY A 10 10.54 3.46 9.36
N ILE A 11 11.23 3.50 10.51
CA ILE A 11 12.47 2.72 10.71
C ILE A 11 12.18 1.20 10.62
N SER A 12 13.23 0.42 10.45
CA SER A 12 13.15 -1.05 10.40
C SER A 12 12.49 -1.61 11.67
N ASN A 13 11.85 -2.78 11.57
CA ASN A 13 11.29 -3.51 12.71
C ASN A 13 10.16 -2.79 13.50
N LEU A 14 9.45 -1.85 12.89
CA LEU A 14 8.24 -1.25 13.48
C LEU A 14 6.93 -1.97 13.14
N GLY A 15 7.00 -3.12 12.46
CA GLY A 15 5.81 -3.89 12.10
C GLY A 15 5.10 -3.42 10.84
N LYS A 16 5.77 -2.68 9.93
CA LYS A 16 5.19 -2.23 8.64
C LYS A 16 4.55 -3.38 7.85
N THR A 17 5.28 -4.49 7.72
CA THR A 17 4.79 -5.72 7.07
C THR A 17 3.52 -6.22 7.73
N THR A 18 3.49 -6.28 9.07
CA THR A 18 2.31 -6.70 9.84
C THR A 18 1.14 -5.75 9.64
N THR A 19 1.38 -4.44 9.62
CA THR A 19 0.35 -3.42 9.38
C THR A 19 -0.26 -3.59 7.99
N ILE A 20 0.55 -3.64 6.92
CA ILE A 20 0.04 -3.79 5.55
C ILE A 20 -0.68 -5.13 5.37
N ARG A 21 -0.18 -6.20 6.00
CA ARG A 21 -0.88 -7.49 6.02
C ARG A 21 -2.26 -7.39 6.67
N ARG A 22 -2.39 -6.70 7.80
CA ARG A 22 -3.69 -6.45 8.45
C ARG A 22 -4.62 -5.64 7.55
N VAL A 23 -4.11 -4.60 6.88
CA VAL A 23 -4.89 -3.82 5.90
C VAL A 23 -5.43 -4.73 4.79
N TYR A 24 -4.56 -5.52 4.17
CA TYR A 24 -4.95 -6.48 3.13
C TYR A 24 -5.95 -7.52 3.65
N ASP A 25 -5.69 -8.10 4.82
CA ASP A 25 -6.55 -9.11 5.43
C ASP A 25 -7.95 -8.61 5.78
N THR A 26 -8.07 -7.33 6.17
CA THR A 26 -9.37 -6.68 6.40
C THR A 26 -10.08 -6.41 5.08
N LEU A 27 -9.41 -5.73 4.14
CA LEU A 27 -10.04 -5.31 2.89
C LEU A 27 -10.40 -6.47 1.97
N ARG A 28 -9.65 -7.59 2.00
CA ARG A 28 -9.99 -8.79 1.19
C ARG A 28 -11.28 -9.50 1.65
N ARG A 29 -11.76 -9.22 2.85
CA ARG A 29 -13.05 -9.73 3.34
C ARG A 29 -14.23 -8.89 2.84
N GLU A 30 -13.95 -7.65 2.45
CA GLU A 30 -14.92 -6.67 1.97
C GLU A 30 -14.96 -6.64 0.44
N GLY A 31 -13.80 -6.76 -0.22
CA GLY A 31 -13.65 -6.72 -1.68
C GLY A 31 -13.43 -8.09 -2.33
N ARG A 32 -13.34 -8.07 -3.66
CA ARG A 32 -13.04 -9.26 -4.49
C ARG A 32 -11.53 -9.40 -4.66
N VAL A 33 -10.99 -10.60 -4.41
CA VAL A 33 -9.58 -10.89 -4.70
C VAL A 33 -9.41 -11.08 -6.21
N ILE A 34 -8.62 -10.23 -6.85
CA ILE A 34 -8.29 -10.33 -8.28
C ILE A 34 -7.01 -11.14 -8.47
N ASP A 35 -6.00 -10.84 -7.64
CA ASP A 35 -4.73 -11.55 -7.58
C ASP A 35 -4.28 -11.64 -6.11
N PRO A 36 -4.09 -12.84 -5.54
CA PRO A 36 -3.59 -12.98 -4.16
C PRO A 36 -2.11 -12.57 -4.01
N GLY A 37 -1.41 -12.28 -5.11
CA GLY A 37 0.00 -11.97 -5.16
C GLY A 37 0.88 -13.22 -5.04
N ARG A 38 2.20 -13.01 -4.96
CA ARG A 38 3.16 -14.10 -4.83
C ARG A 38 3.06 -14.77 -3.46
N PRO A 39 3.15 -16.12 -3.37
CA PRO A 39 3.09 -16.83 -2.10
C PRO A 39 4.10 -16.32 -1.07
N SER A 40 3.61 -15.92 0.10
CA SER A 40 4.45 -15.59 1.25
C SER A 40 3.69 -15.80 2.57
N ARG A 41 4.36 -16.40 3.55
CA ARG A 41 3.76 -16.61 4.89
C ARG A 41 3.59 -15.33 5.69
N LYS A 42 4.41 -14.31 5.40
CA LYS A 42 4.47 -13.07 6.20
C LYS A 42 4.15 -11.83 5.38
N GLU A 43 4.60 -11.79 4.12
CA GLU A 43 4.51 -10.60 3.29
C GLU A 43 3.31 -10.65 2.35
N VAL A 44 2.87 -9.47 1.91
CA VAL A 44 1.93 -9.30 0.80
C VAL A 44 2.75 -8.83 -0.40
N LYS A 45 2.84 -9.66 -1.44
CA LYS A 45 3.73 -9.43 -2.57
C LYS A 45 2.95 -9.24 -3.86
N ALA A 46 2.70 -7.99 -4.23
CA ALA A 46 1.96 -7.60 -5.42
C ALA A 46 0.53 -8.19 -5.48
N ALA A 47 -0.21 -8.12 -4.37
CA ALA A 47 -1.61 -8.57 -4.33
C ALA A 47 -2.55 -7.48 -4.85
N VAL A 48 -3.63 -7.88 -5.54
CA VAL A 48 -4.65 -6.98 -6.09
C VAL A 48 -6.03 -7.38 -5.59
N LEU A 49 -6.72 -6.42 -5.00
CA LEU A 49 -8.15 -6.49 -4.67
C LEU A 49 -8.95 -5.55 -5.58
N GLU A 50 -10.23 -5.82 -5.71
CA GLU A 50 -11.22 -4.88 -6.26
C GLU A 50 -12.20 -4.52 -5.16
N ILE A 51 -12.32 -3.22 -4.88
CA ILE A 51 -13.18 -2.65 -3.85
C ILE A 51 -14.04 -1.59 -4.53
N ASP A 52 -15.36 -1.80 -4.52
CA ASP A 52 -16.33 -0.93 -5.19
C ASP A 52 -15.98 -0.63 -6.66
N GLY A 53 -15.49 -1.65 -7.39
CA GLY A 53 -15.07 -1.54 -8.79
C GLY A 53 -13.67 -0.92 -9.02
N VAL A 54 -12.98 -0.50 -7.95
CA VAL A 54 -11.65 0.10 -8.01
C VAL A 54 -10.58 -0.92 -7.64
N LYS A 55 -9.54 -1.06 -8.49
CA LYS A 55 -8.40 -1.94 -8.20
C LYS A 55 -7.47 -1.33 -7.16
N VAL A 56 -7.20 -2.08 -6.10
CA VAL A 56 -6.31 -1.71 -4.99
C VAL A 56 -5.16 -2.71 -4.89
N GLY A 57 -3.93 -2.23 -5.04
CA GLY A 57 -2.70 -3.02 -4.98
C GLY A 57 -2.00 -2.96 -3.62
N PHE A 58 -1.34 -4.05 -3.21
CA PHE A 58 -0.65 -4.16 -1.93
C PHE A 58 0.75 -4.74 -2.06
N ALA A 59 1.74 -4.06 -1.48
CA ALA A 59 3.14 -4.50 -1.42
C ALA A 59 3.74 -4.21 -0.02
N SER A 60 3.96 -5.25 0.78
CA SER A 60 4.54 -5.10 2.12
C SER A 60 6.07 -5.07 2.20
N PRO A 61 6.86 -5.66 1.27
CA PRO A 61 8.31 -5.48 1.27
C PRO A 61 8.64 -4.01 1.06
N GLY A 62 9.51 -3.45 1.89
CA GLY A 62 9.87 -2.04 1.84
C GLY A 62 11.26 -1.74 2.37
N ASP A 63 12.12 -2.77 2.41
CA ASP A 63 13.48 -2.67 2.96
C ASP A 63 14.56 -2.56 1.86
N ILE A 64 14.29 -3.14 0.69
CA ILE A 64 15.20 -3.19 -0.47
C ILE A 64 14.47 -2.58 -1.66
N ALA A 65 15.11 -1.63 -2.36
CA ALA A 65 14.47 -0.83 -3.41
C ALA A 65 14.09 -1.69 -4.62
N GLU A 66 14.96 -2.59 -5.03
CA GLU A 66 14.76 -3.51 -6.15
C GLU A 66 13.57 -4.45 -5.88
N ILE A 67 13.50 -4.99 -4.65
CA ILE A 67 12.36 -5.82 -4.25
C ILE A 67 11.07 -4.98 -4.23
N LEU A 68 11.12 -3.74 -3.75
CA LEU A 68 9.94 -2.87 -3.76
C LEU A 68 9.45 -2.62 -5.19
N GLU A 69 10.35 -2.30 -6.12
CA GLU A 69 10.05 -2.11 -7.54
C GLU A 69 9.41 -3.35 -8.16
N GLU A 70 9.99 -4.54 -7.97
CA GLU A 70 9.45 -5.83 -8.42
C GLU A 70 8.03 -6.13 -7.89
N ASN A 71 7.62 -5.49 -6.79
CA ASN A 71 6.28 -5.60 -6.23
C ASN A 71 5.34 -4.46 -6.65
N LEU A 72 5.86 -3.30 -7.05
CA LEU A 72 5.06 -2.14 -7.44
C LEU A 72 4.76 -2.09 -8.94
N GLU A 73 5.71 -2.43 -9.81
CA GLU A 73 5.50 -2.41 -11.26
C GLU A 73 4.32 -3.28 -11.70
N PRO A 74 4.14 -4.53 -11.20
CA PRO A 74 2.99 -5.35 -11.58
C PRO A 74 1.66 -4.73 -11.15
N LEU A 75 1.62 -4.01 -10.02
CA LEU A 75 0.42 -3.34 -9.53
C LEU A 75 0.04 -2.16 -10.42
N ILE A 76 1.04 -1.37 -10.85
CA ILE A 76 0.87 -0.26 -11.79
C ILE A 76 0.40 -0.81 -13.14
N ALA A 77 1.03 -1.86 -13.66
CA ALA A 77 0.67 -2.50 -14.92
C ALA A 77 -0.74 -3.14 -14.89
N ALA A 78 -1.17 -3.67 -13.74
CA ALA A 78 -2.52 -4.19 -13.54
C ALA A 78 -3.60 -3.09 -13.53
N GLY A 79 -3.20 -1.81 -13.57
CA GLY A 79 -4.11 -0.67 -13.54
C GLY A 79 -4.68 -0.42 -12.15
N CYS A 80 -3.94 -0.72 -11.08
CA CYS A 80 -4.35 -0.36 -9.73
C CYS A 80 -4.51 1.17 -9.64
N VAL A 81 -5.62 1.63 -9.07
CA VAL A 81 -5.88 3.06 -8.89
C VAL A 81 -5.35 3.50 -7.54
N VAL A 82 -5.43 2.61 -6.55
CA VAL A 82 -4.87 2.80 -5.21
C VAL A 82 -3.79 1.75 -4.99
N ILE A 83 -2.63 2.14 -4.46
CA ILE A 83 -1.55 1.21 -4.11
C ILE A 83 -1.10 1.50 -2.68
N VAL A 84 -0.98 0.47 -1.86
CA VAL A 84 -0.45 0.55 -0.49
C VAL A 84 0.91 -0.13 -0.43
N CYS A 85 1.94 0.58 0.00
CA CYS A 85 3.29 0.07 0.10
C CYS A 85 4.03 0.46 1.38
N ALA A 86 5.12 -0.22 1.70
CA ALA A 86 6.02 0.15 2.80
C ALA A 86 7.31 0.78 2.26
N THR A 87 7.86 1.73 3.02
CA THR A 87 9.19 2.29 2.75
C THR A 87 9.99 2.50 4.05
N HIS A 88 11.29 2.74 3.91
CA HIS A 88 12.10 3.34 4.98
C HIS A 88 11.83 4.84 5.16
N THR A 89 12.40 5.42 6.21
CA THR A 89 12.34 6.87 6.50
C THR A 89 13.10 7.71 5.47
N LYS A 90 14.19 7.17 4.91
CA LYS A 90 15.06 7.82 3.91
C LYS A 90 15.71 6.74 3.03
N GLY A 91 16.24 7.13 1.87
CA GLY A 91 17.04 6.28 0.99
C GLY A 91 16.25 5.67 -0.17
N GLY A 92 16.85 4.66 -0.82
CA GLY A 92 16.44 4.17 -2.13
C GLY A 92 14.96 3.77 -2.26
N THR A 93 14.33 3.24 -1.22
CA THR A 93 12.89 2.87 -1.27
C THR A 93 11.97 4.09 -1.36
N VAL A 94 12.36 5.22 -0.74
CA VAL A 94 11.58 6.47 -0.80
C VAL A 94 11.70 7.09 -2.19
N ASP A 95 12.92 7.12 -2.72
CA ASP A 95 13.20 7.69 -4.05
C ASP A 95 12.55 6.84 -5.14
N MET A 96 12.58 5.50 -5.01
CA MET A 96 11.89 4.57 -5.90
C MET A 96 10.37 4.82 -5.94
N VAL A 97 9.72 4.94 -4.79
CA VAL A 97 8.27 5.24 -4.74
C VAL A 97 7.94 6.58 -5.38
N ARG A 98 8.77 7.61 -5.14
CA ARG A 98 8.60 8.92 -5.78
C ARG A 98 8.75 8.82 -7.30
N GLN A 99 9.77 8.11 -7.77
CA GLN A 99 10.03 7.91 -9.18
C GLN A 99 8.86 7.19 -9.86
N LEU A 100 8.46 6.01 -9.36
CA LEU A 100 7.37 5.22 -9.92
C LEU A 100 6.03 5.97 -9.92
N ALA A 101 5.73 6.70 -8.84
CA ALA A 101 4.53 7.52 -8.77
C ALA A 101 4.52 8.64 -9.80
N SER A 102 5.65 9.29 -10.04
CA SER A 102 5.76 10.38 -11.02
C SER A 102 5.79 9.91 -12.48
N GLN A 103 6.39 8.74 -12.74
CA GLN A 103 6.54 8.18 -14.09
C GLN A 103 5.30 7.44 -14.59
N ALA A 104 4.42 7.01 -13.69
CA ALA A 104 3.15 6.41 -14.07
C ALA A 104 2.28 7.40 -14.87
N ASN A 105 1.44 6.87 -15.77
CA ASN A 105 0.52 7.68 -16.57
C ASN A 105 -0.95 7.22 -16.37
N PRO A 106 -1.84 8.05 -15.78
CA PRO A 106 -1.53 9.28 -15.04
C PRO A 106 -0.66 9.02 -13.80
N ALA A 107 0.03 10.07 -13.34
CA ALA A 107 0.87 10.05 -12.15
C ALA A 107 0.03 9.79 -10.89
N TYR A 108 0.65 9.14 -9.90
CA TYR A 108 0.01 8.90 -8.61
C TYR A 108 0.26 10.09 -7.66
N LYS A 109 -0.79 10.47 -6.95
CA LYS A 109 -0.69 11.27 -5.74
C LYS A 109 -0.09 10.44 -4.62
N LEU A 110 0.96 10.95 -3.99
CA LEU A 110 1.62 10.27 -2.87
C LEU A 110 1.01 10.70 -1.54
N VAL A 111 0.67 9.73 -0.71
CA VAL A 111 0.24 9.91 0.68
C VAL A 111 1.22 9.18 1.58
N TRP A 112 1.89 9.90 2.47
CA TRP A 112 2.90 9.36 3.38
C TRP A 112 2.30 9.19 4.77
N ILE A 113 2.25 7.97 5.27
CA ILE A 113 1.76 7.67 6.61
C ILE A 113 2.93 7.17 7.46
N GLU A 114 3.22 7.86 8.56
CA GLU A 114 4.30 7.47 9.45
C GLU A 114 3.87 6.33 10.39
N LYS A 115 4.70 5.29 10.47
CA LYS A 115 4.68 4.36 11.59
C LYS A 115 5.59 4.90 12.69
N ALA A 116 4.99 5.58 13.67
CA ALA A 116 5.73 6.10 14.83
C ALA A 116 6.44 4.97 15.61
N CYS A 117 7.50 5.35 16.32
CA CYS A 117 8.44 4.50 17.05
C CYS A 117 7.79 3.46 17.99
N ARG A 118 8.59 2.45 18.34
CA ARG A 118 8.25 1.25 19.14
C ARG A 118 7.20 1.57 20.22
N GLN A 119 5.96 1.20 19.94
CA GLN A 119 4.90 1.28 20.95
C GLN A 119 5.07 0.11 21.91
N THR A 120 4.88 0.36 23.20
CA THR A 120 4.90 -0.65 24.26
C THR A 120 3.84 -1.74 24.04
N ASP A 121 2.77 -1.42 23.32
CA ASP A 121 1.73 -2.33 22.84
C ASP A 121 1.76 -2.39 21.30
N HIS A 122 2.53 -3.36 20.80
CA HIS A 122 2.74 -3.54 19.37
C HIS A 122 1.46 -3.87 18.60
N ASP A 123 0.53 -4.63 19.18
CA ASP A 123 -0.65 -5.09 18.47
C ASP A 123 -1.71 -4.00 18.35
N ASN A 124 -1.95 -3.23 19.41
CA ASN A 124 -2.84 -2.07 19.36
C ASN A 124 -2.27 -0.98 18.43
N GLY A 125 -0.95 -0.78 18.47
CA GLY A 125 -0.27 0.19 17.61
C GLY A 125 -0.23 -0.16 16.14
N ASN A 126 -0.20 -1.45 15.81
CA ASN A 126 -0.32 -1.93 14.43
C ASN A 126 -1.76 -1.87 13.95
N GLN A 127 -2.73 -2.18 14.82
CA GLN A 127 -4.14 -2.09 14.47
C GLN A 127 -4.56 -0.65 14.18
N LYS A 128 -4.28 0.30 15.07
CA LYS A 128 -4.61 1.72 14.86
C LYS A 128 -4.04 2.27 13.55
N LYS A 129 -2.81 1.88 13.22
CA LYS A 129 -2.17 2.32 11.98
C LYS A 129 -2.75 1.62 10.74
N ALA A 130 -3.17 0.37 10.87
CA ALA A 130 -3.90 -0.32 9.81
C ALA A 130 -5.26 0.35 9.57
N ASP A 131 -5.97 0.74 10.63
CA ASP A 131 -7.26 1.43 10.52
C ASP A 131 -7.12 2.80 9.82
N GLU A 132 -6.04 3.54 10.11
CA GLU A 132 -5.69 4.79 9.40
C GLU A 132 -5.44 4.56 7.90
N ILE A 133 -4.66 3.55 7.54
CA ILE A 133 -4.43 3.20 6.14
C ILE A 133 -5.73 2.75 5.46
N ILE A 134 -6.56 1.96 6.14
CA ILE A 134 -7.87 1.52 5.64
C ILE A 134 -8.77 2.73 5.35
N ALA A 135 -8.81 3.72 6.26
CA ALA A 135 -9.58 4.94 6.06
C ALA A 135 -9.10 5.72 4.82
N GLU A 136 -7.78 5.87 4.64
CA GLU A 136 -7.21 6.52 3.45
C GLU A 136 -7.45 5.73 2.16
N VAL A 137 -7.40 4.39 2.20
CA VAL A 137 -7.76 3.55 1.04
C VAL A 137 -9.22 3.77 0.66
N ARG A 138 -10.15 3.73 1.61
CA ARG A 138 -11.59 3.96 1.36
C ARG A 138 -11.85 5.34 0.78
N LYS A 139 -11.19 6.37 1.32
CA LYS A 139 -11.26 7.74 0.80
C LYS A 139 -10.74 7.83 -0.63
N ALA A 140 -9.61 7.19 -0.93
CA ALA A 140 -9.05 7.16 -2.28
C ALA A 140 -9.94 6.40 -3.28
N VAL A 141 -10.54 5.29 -2.86
CA VAL A 141 -11.53 4.53 -3.65
C VAL A 141 -12.75 5.41 -3.95
N ALA A 142 -13.34 6.07 -2.95
CA ALA A 142 -14.48 6.96 -3.15
C ALA A 142 -14.14 8.13 -4.09
N ASN A 143 -12.98 8.75 -3.92
CA ASN A 143 -12.51 9.82 -4.81
C ASN A 143 -12.32 9.34 -6.25
N ALA A 144 -11.85 8.11 -6.46
CA ALA A 144 -11.67 7.56 -7.80
C ALA A 144 -13.01 7.39 -8.53
N GLN A 145 -14.06 6.98 -7.81
CA GLN A 145 -15.42 6.81 -8.34
C GLN A 145 -16.10 8.15 -8.68
N LEU A 146 -15.90 9.18 -7.85
CA LEU A 146 -16.48 10.51 -8.08
C LEU A 146 -15.98 11.19 -9.36
N VAL A 147 -14.85 10.74 -9.92
CA VAL A 147 -14.29 11.27 -11.17
C VAL A 147 -14.86 10.54 -12.41
N GLU A 148 -15.60 9.45 -12.23
CA GLU A 148 -16.31 8.74 -13.31
C GLU A 148 -17.79 9.13 -13.48
N ALA A 149 -18.35 9.88 -12.51
CA ALA A 149 -19.73 10.40 -12.54
C ALA A 149 -19.78 11.81 -13.14
#